data_AF-A0A948RCH5-F1
#
_entry.id   AF-A0A948RCH5-F1
#
_cell.length_a   1.000
_cell.length_b   1.000
_cell.length_c   1.000
_cell.angle_alpha   90.00
_cell.angle_beta   90.00
_cell.angle_gamma   90.00
#
_symmetry.space_group_name_H-M   'P 1'
#
loop_
_entity.id
_entity.type
_entity.pdbx_description
1 polymer ?
#
loop_
_entity_poly.entity_id
_entity_poly.type
_entity_poly.pdbx_seq_one_letter_code
_entity_poly.pdbx_strand_id
1 'polypeptide(L)'
;LLNFAAILVFNFYPQLFNFGYSANSLWFIASSEITKHQIGSAPLLSEAFFRYVPFLTVVWALEILLNILLLRQGYWRLATRWFSAAVKAAGVGIGAAMLFGPSLIGLTPAMLTMFGSAAEAVIFSLNISARIVLVIIVVVEGIEIIQAIPHMLPKKKITPIAGK
;
A
#
# COMPACT_ATOMS: atom_id res chain seq x y z
N LEU A 1 14.30 -6.06 1.26
CA LEU A 1 13.95 -7.12 0.29
C LEU A 1 12.46 -7.06 -0.08
N LEU A 2 11.53 -7.13 0.89
CA LEU A 2 10.09 -7.04 0.63
C LEU A 2 9.66 -5.76 -0.11
N ASN A 3 10.08 -4.57 0.36
CA ASN A 3 9.67 -3.29 -0.25
C ASN A 3 10.24 -3.10 -1.67
N PHE A 4 11.43 -3.64 -1.92
CA PHE A 4 12.04 -3.62 -3.25
C PHE A 4 11.28 -4.53 -4.23
N ALA A 5 10.85 -5.72 -3.78
CA ALA A 5 9.98 -6.59 -4.56
C ALA A 5 8.62 -5.96 -4.83
N ALA A 6 8.02 -5.27 -3.84
CA ALA A 6 6.77 -4.54 -4.01
C ALA A 6 6.90 -3.42 -5.06
N ILE A 7 7.99 -2.63 -5.02
CA ILE A 7 8.27 -1.61 -6.04
C ILE A 7 8.41 -2.23 -7.42
N LEU A 8 9.18 -3.31 -7.57
CA LEU A 8 9.33 -3.96 -8.87
C LEU A 8 8.01 -4.50 -9.43
N VAL A 9 7.21 -5.15 -8.59
CA VAL A 9 5.93 -5.73 -8.98
C VAL A 9 4.91 -4.65 -9.35
N PHE A 10 4.74 -3.61 -8.53
CA PHE A 10 3.75 -2.56 -8.77
C PHE A 10 4.18 -1.53 -9.82
N ASN A 11 5.49 -1.25 -9.97
CA ASN A 11 5.98 -0.23 -10.90
C ASN A 11 6.20 -0.76 -12.32
N PHE A 12 6.84 -1.92 -12.46
CA PHE A 12 7.19 -2.46 -13.79
C PHE A 12 6.08 -3.33 -14.39
N TYR A 13 5.18 -3.84 -13.54
CA TYR A 13 4.19 -4.80 -13.97
C TYR A 13 2.81 -4.65 -13.29
N PRO A 14 2.21 -3.45 -13.30
CA PRO A 14 0.88 -3.22 -12.73
C PRO A 14 -0.20 -4.12 -13.37
N GLN A 15 0.03 -4.52 -14.61
CA GLN A 15 -0.82 -5.39 -15.41
C GLN A 15 -0.66 -6.89 -15.14
N LEU A 16 0.34 -7.32 -14.34
CA LEU A 16 0.54 -8.75 -14.07
C LEU A 16 -0.68 -9.35 -13.36
N PHE A 17 -1.35 -8.67 -12.43
CA PHE A 17 -2.50 -9.27 -11.75
C PHE A 17 -3.79 -9.08 -12.54
N ASN A 18 -4.16 -10.12 -13.27
CA ASN A 18 -5.34 -10.13 -14.12
C ASN A 18 -6.31 -11.24 -13.69
N PHE A 19 -7.61 -10.92 -13.67
CA PHE A 19 -8.66 -11.94 -13.61
C PHE A 19 -9.09 -12.23 -15.04
N GLY A 20 -8.72 -13.42 -15.53
CA GLY A 20 -8.99 -13.84 -16.89
C GLY A 20 -10.09 -14.89 -16.96
N TYR A 21 -10.98 -14.77 -17.94
CA TYR A 21 -11.91 -15.83 -18.35
C TYR A 21 -11.41 -16.54 -19.60
N SER A 22 -11.09 -17.83 -19.50
CA SER A 22 -10.76 -18.64 -20.68
C SER A 22 -12.02 -19.07 -21.43
N ALA A 23 -11.92 -19.32 -22.75
CA ALA A 23 -13.00 -19.84 -23.59
C ALA A 23 -13.62 -21.16 -23.06
N ASN A 24 -12.92 -21.87 -22.18
CA ASN A 24 -13.37 -23.10 -21.54
C ASN A 24 -14.10 -22.87 -20.20
N SER A 25 -14.55 -21.64 -19.91
CA SER A 25 -15.27 -21.24 -18.69
C SER A 25 -14.52 -21.36 -17.36
N LEU A 26 -13.22 -21.60 -17.39
CA LEU A 26 -12.34 -21.59 -16.22
C LEU A 26 -11.74 -20.19 -16.00
N TRP A 27 -11.99 -19.66 -14.81
CA TRP A 27 -11.36 -18.45 -14.31
C TRP A 27 -10.00 -18.79 -13.69
N PHE A 28 -9.01 -17.94 -13.93
CA PHE A 28 -7.69 -18.07 -13.32
C PHE A 28 -7.17 -16.71 -12.88
N ILE A 29 -6.39 -16.72 -11.80
CA ILE A 29 -5.58 -15.58 -11.36
C ILE A 29 -4.21 -15.81 -11.97
N ALA A 30 -3.83 -15.03 -12.98
CA ALA A 30 -2.51 -15.18 -13.61
C ALA A 30 -1.80 -13.85 -13.82
N SER A 31 -0.46 -13.94 -13.75
CA SER A 31 0.53 -13.01 -14.29
C SER A 31 0.37 -12.85 -15.81
N SER A 32 0.26 -11.61 -16.28
CA SER A 32 0.03 -11.16 -17.67
C SER A 32 0.90 -11.74 -18.81
N GLU A 33 1.85 -12.63 -18.56
CA GLU A 33 2.64 -13.25 -19.64
C GLU A 33 2.00 -14.50 -20.25
N ILE A 34 1.05 -15.16 -19.58
CA ILE A 34 0.49 -16.43 -20.07
C ILE A 34 -0.68 -16.23 -21.05
N THR A 35 -1.24 -15.02 -21.13
CA THR A 35 -2.60 -14.82 -21.64
C THR A 35 -2.65 -13.81 -22.77
N LYS A 36 -2.06 -14.13 -23.92
CA LYS A 36 -2.15 -13.31 -25.14
C LYS A 36 -3.13 -13.87 -26.18
N HIS A 37 -3.82 -14.97 -25.89
CA HIS A 37 -4.76 -15.60 -26.81
C HIS A 37 -6.10 -15.89 -26.10
N GLN A 38 -7.12 -15.09 -26.41
CA GLN A 38 -8.56 -15.33 -26.16
C GLN A 38 -9.13 -15.19 -24.73
N ILE A 39 -8.72 -14.18 -23.97
CA ILE A 39 -9.21 -14.02 -22.59
C ILE A 39 -9.66 -12.58 -22.39
N GLY A 40 -10.95 -12.39 -22.06
CA GLY A 40 -11.44 -11.13 -21.53
C GLY A 40 -10.76 -10.86 -20.20
N SER A 41 -9.84 -9.90 -20.18
CA SER A 41 -9.12 -9.50 -18.98
C SER A 41 -9.87 -8.40 -18.25
N ALA A 42 -10.34 -8.67 -17.04
CA ALA A 42 -10.84 -7.65 -16.14
C ALA A 42 -9.77 -7.39 -15.06
N PRO A 43 -9.22 -6.16 -14.97
CA PRO A 43 -8.31 -5.85 -13.89
C PRO A 43 -9.07 -5.94 -12.56
N LEU A 44 -8.55 -6.74 -11.63
CA LEU A 44 -9.12 -6.87 -10.28
C LEU A 44 -9.19 -5.50 -9.58
N LEU A 45 -8.13 -4.72 -9.78
CA LEU A 45 -7.95 -3.41 -9.22
C LEU A 45 -8.47 -2.35 -10.21
N SER A 46 -9.12 -1.33 -9.69
CA SER A 46 -9.69 -0.25 -10.48
C SER A 46 -8.62 0.72 -10.98
N GLU A 47 -8.96 1.52 -11.98
CA GLU A 47 -8.13 2.65 -12.43
C GLU A 47 -7.82 3.62 -11.27
N ALA A 48 -8.76 3.76 -10.30
CA ALA A 48 -8.54 4.59 -9.12
C ALA A 48 -7.37 4.11 -8.28
N PHE A 49 -7.20 2.79 -8.10
CA PHE A 49 -6.02 2.25 -7.42
C PHE A 49 -4.72 2.60 -8.15
N PHE A 50 -4.71 2.46 -9.48
CA PHE A 50 -3.52 2.72 -10.30
C PHE A 50 -3.06 4.18 -10.25
N ARG A 51 -3.96 5.13 -9.99
CA ARG A 51 -3.57 6.54 -9.76
C ARG A 51 -2.71 6.74 -8.53
N TYR A 52 -2.82 5.86 -7.53
CA TYR A 52 -2.03 5.95 -6.30
C TYR A 52 -0.68 5.22 -6.40
N VAL A 53 -0.51 4.29 -7.36
CA VAL A 53 0.72 3.50 -7.53
C VAL A 53 1.98 4.37 -7.70
N PRO A 54 1.97 5.47 -8.49
CA PRO A 54 3.14 6.35 -8.56
C PRO A 54 3.51 6.96 -7.19
N PHE A 55 2.52 7.37 -6.39
CA PHE A 55 2.76 7.94 -5.07
C PHE A 55 3.28 6.91 -4.08
N LEU A 56 2.70 5.70 -4.08
CA LEU A 56 3.20 4.57 -3.30
C LEU A 56 4.65 4.23 -3.68
N THR A 57 4.97 4.24 -4.98
CA THR A 57 6.34 4.02 -5.46
C THR A 57 7.29 5.06 -4.87
N VAL A 58 6.92 6.34 -4.87
CA VAL A 58 7.75 7.40 -4.29
C VAL A 58 7.96 7.15 -2.80
N VAL A 59 6.91 6.85 -2.04
CA VAL A 59 7.03 6.54 -0.60
C VAL A 59 7.99 5.35 -0.38
N TRP A 60 7.81 4.25 -1.09
CA TRP A 60 8.68 3.08 -0.96
C TRP A 60 10.12 3.38 -1.39
N ALA A 61 10.34 4.18 -2.44
CA ALA A 61 11.66 4.59 -2.85
C ALA A 61 12.35 5.44 -1.77
N LEU A 62 11.62 6.35 -1.12
CA LEU A 62 12.12 7.15 0.00
C LEU A 62 12.42 6.27 1.24
N GLU A 63 11.60 5.25 1.51
CA GLU A 63 11.89 4.26 2.56
C GLU A 63 13.17 3.48 2.27
N ILE A 64 13.36 3.02 1.03
CA ILE A 64 14.59 2.34 0.62
C ILE A 64 15.79 3.27 0.79
N LEU A 65 15.68 4.52 0.34
CA LEU A 65 16.73 5.52 0.50
C LEU A 65 17.07 5.73 1.97
N LEU A 66 16.07 5.88 2.84
CA LEU A 66 16.27 5.98 4.28
C LEU A 66 16.99 4.75 4.85
N ASN A 67 16.56 3.55 4.46
CA ASN A 67 17.19 2.31 4.92
C ASN A 67 18.66 2.23 4.49
N ILE A 68 18.99 2.62 3.25
CA ILE A 68 20.39 2.69 2.77
C ILE A 68 21.19 3.71 3.59
N LEU A 69 20.63 4.89 3.85
CA LEU A 69 21.28 5.93 4.66
C LEU A 69 21.55 5.45 6.09
N LEU A 70 20.59 4.74 6.70
CA LEU A 70 20.73 4.17 8.04
C LEU A 70 21.77 3.05 8.08
N LEU A 71 21.80 2.16 7.08
CA LEU A 71 22.83 1.12 6.96
C LEU A 71 24.24 1.72 6.82
N ARG A 72 24.38 2.80 6.07
CA ARG A 72 25.66 3.50 5.90
C ARG A 72 26.09 4.24 7.18
N GLN A 73 25.15 4.85 7.90
CA GLN A 73 25.47 5.63 9.10
C GLN A 73 25.64 4.75 10.35
N GLY A 74 24.92 3.63 10.43
CA GLY A 74 24.93 2.72 11.59
C GLY A 74 24.20 3.24 12.84
N TYR A 75 23.66 4.47 12.80
CA TYR A 75 22.89 5.06 13.89
C TYR A 75 21.82 6.03 13.38
N TRP A 76 20.81 6.27 14.23
CA TRP A 76 19.74 7.21 13.93
C TRP A 76 20.16 8.64 14.27
N ARG A 77 20.13 9.53 13.28
CA ARG A 77 20.28 10.98 13.47
C ARG A 77 18.92 11.62 13.64
N LEU A 78 18.88 12.81 14.26
CA LEU A 78 17.64 13.57 14.39
C LEU A 78 16.98 13.84 13.03
N ALA A 79 17.77 14.15 12.01
CA ALA A 79 17.28 14.36 10.65
C ALA A 79 16.68 13.09 10.02
N THR A 80 17.31 11.91 10.18
CA THR A 80 16.77 10.66 9.63
C THR A 80 15.51 10.20 10.37
N ARG A 81 15.38 10.54 11.65
CA ARG A 81 14.17 10.35 12.45
C ARG A 81 13.00 11.18 11.93
N TRP A 82 13.20 12.49 11.71
CA TRP A 82 12.17 13.36 11.13
C TRP A 82 11.80 12.95 9.70
N PHE A 83 12.81 12.61 8.88
CA PHE A 83 12.56 12.10 7.53
C PHE A 83 11.71 10.82 7.55
N SER A 84 12.03 9.87 8.45
CA SER A 84 11.22 8.66 8.63
C SER A 84 9.77 8.97 9.00
N ALA A 85 9.55 9.90 9.94
CA ALA A 85 8.21 10.32 10.31
C ALA A 85 7.44 10.95 9.14
N ALA A 86 8.11 11.77 8.32
CA ALA A 86 7.50 12.39 7.15
C ALA A 86 7.12 11.36 6.07
N VAL A 87 7.99 10.38 5.80
CA VAL A 87 7.72 9.30 4.84
C VAL A 87 6.54 8.43 5.32
N LYS A 88 6.49 8.07 6.61
CA LYS A 88 5.34 7.37 7.20
C LYS A 88 4.06 8.18 7.10
N ALA A 89 4.11 9.48 7.41
CA ALA A 89 2.95 10.36 7.30
C ALA A 89 2.42 10.46 5.86
N ALA A 90 3.30 10.45 4.86
CA ALA A 90 2.90 10.37 3.45
C ALA A 90 2.20 9.04 3.13
N GLY A 91 2.71 7.91 3.63
CA GLY A 91 2.07 6.60 3.51
C GLY A 91 0.64 6.59 4.08
N VAL A 92 0.48 7.07 5.32
CA VAL A 92 -0.83 7.22 5.98
C VAL A 92 -1.75 8.14 5.19
N GLY A 93 -1.24 9.27 4.68
CA GLY A 93 -2.02 10.20 3.87
C GLY A 93 -2.56 9.56 2.59
N ILE A 94 -1.73 8.77 1.89
CA ILE A 94 -2.14 8.02 0.70
C ILE A 94 -3.17 6.94 1.09
N GLY A 95 -2.94 6.18 2.16
CA GLY A 95 -3.88 5.18 2.65
C GLY A 95 -5.24 5.77 3.02
N ALA A 96 -5.26 6.93 3.67
CA ALA A 96 -6.48 7.67 3.97
C ALA A 96 -7.18 8.15 2.69
N ALA A 97 -6.43 8.66 1.71
CA ALA A 97 -6.98 9.06 0.41
C ALA A 97 -7.61 7.87 -0.34
N MET A 98 -7.01 6.67 -0.29
CA MET A 98 -7.60 5.46 -0.83
C MET A 98 -8.87 5.04 -0.09
N LEU A 99 -8.91 5.21 1.24
CA LEU A 99 -10.05 4.82 2.07
C LEU A 99 -11.29 5.69 1.79
N PHE A 100 -11.09 6.99 1.59
CA PHE A 100 -12.16 7.94 1.27
C PHE A 100 -12.39 8.12 -0.24
N GLY A 101 -11.52 7.55 -1.07
CA GLY A 101 -11.58 7.64 -2.52
C GLY A 101 -12.56 6.66 -3.18
N PRO A 102 -12.54 6.60 -4.52
CA PRO A 102 -13.34 5.65 -5.29
C PRO A 102 -12.98 4.20 -4.96
N SER A 103 -13.86 3.26 -5.32
CA SER A 103 -13.61 1.83 -5.12
C SER A 103 -12.27 1.41 -5.75
N LEU A 104 -11.47 0.66 -4.99
CA LEU A 104 -10.22 0.07 -5.46
C LEU A 104 -10.44 -1.21 -6.27
N ILE A 105 -11.65 -1.77 -6.23
CA ILE A 105 -12.00 -3.01 -6.94
C ILE A 105 -12.62 -2.64 -8.28
N GLY A 106 -12.02 -3.11 -9.37
CA GLY A 106 -12.45 -2.85 -10.75
C GLY A 106 -13.47 -3.85 -11.29
N LEU A 107 -13.84 -4.87 -10.50
CA LEU A 107 -14.76 -5.92 -10.93
C LEU A 107 -16.20 -5.42 -11.01
N THR A 108 -16.90 -5.83 -12.08
CA THR A 108 -18.33 -5.60 -12.28
C THR A 108 -19.11 -6.91 -12.21
N PRO A 109 -20.42 -6.91 -11.88
CA PRO A 109 -21.21 -8.14 -11.84
C PRO A 109 -21.23 -8.88 -13.18
N ALA A 110 -21.18 -8.14 -14.30
CA ALA A 110 -21.09 -8.68 -15.65
C ALA A 110 -19.77 -9.46 -15.90
N MET A 111 -18.72 -9.19 -15.13
CA MET A 111 -17.46 -9.94 -15.17
C MET A 111 -17.49 -11.17 -14.25
N LEU A 112 -18.54 -11.37 -13.45
CA LEU A 112 -18.68 -12.45 -12.47
C LEU A 112 -19.91 -13.32 -12.76
N THR A 113 -20.24 -13.53 -14.03
CA THR A 113 -21.44 -14.26 -14.47
C THR A 113 -21.57 -15.66 -13.87
N MET A 114 -20.45 -16.33 -13.54
CA MET A 114 -20.45 -17.65 -12.88
C MET A 114 -21.05 -17.63 -11.47
N PHE A 115 -20.95 -16.49 -10.78
CA PHE A 115 -21.53 -16.33 -9.44
C PHE A 115 -23.03 -16.06 -9.52
N GLY A 116 -23.58 -15.81 -10.72
CA GLY A 116 -24.99 -15.53 -10.93
C GLY A 116 -25.47 -14.41 -10.00
N SER A 117 -26.49 -14.71 -9.19
CA SER A 117 -27.03 -13.79 -8.18
C SER A 117 -26.05 -13.46 -7.04
N ALA A 118 -25.00 -14.26 -6.81
CA ALA A 118 -24.00 -14.00 -5.78
C ALA A 118 -22.90 -13.02 -6.22
N ALA A 119 -22.84 -12.61 -7.50
CA ALA A 119 -21.81 -11.71 -8.02
C ALA A 119 -21.73 -10.38 -7.26
N GLU A 120 -22.89 -9.80 -6.93
CA GLU A 120 -22.97 -8.55 -6.16
C GLU A 120 -22.45 -8.72 -4.74
N ALA A 121 -22.80 -9.84 -4.09
CA ALA A 121 -22.33 -10.15 -2.74
C ALA A 121 -20.81 -10.32 -2.71
N VAL A 122 -20.22 -10.98 -3.71
CA VAL A 122 -18.76 -11.14 -3.84
C VAL A 122 -18.07 -9.78 -4.01
N ILE A 123 -18.56 -8.93 -4.91
CA ILE A 123 -17.98 -7.59 -5.12
C ILE A 123 -18.09 -6.75 -3.86
N PHE A 124 -19.21 -6.83 -3.16
CA PHE A 124 -19.41 -6.15 -1.87
C PHE A 124 -18.40 -6.63 -0.81
N SER A 125 -18.24 -7.95 -0.65
CA SER A 125 -17.27 -8.53 0.27
C SER A 125 -15.83 -8.13 -0.06
N LEU A 126 -15.47 -8.12 -1.35
CA LEU A 126 -14.15 -7.67 -1.80
C LEU A 126 -13.91 -6.19 -1.45
N ASN A 127 -14.89 -5.33 -1.73
CA ASN A 127 -14.81 -3.90 -1.38
C ASN A 127 -14.67 -3.69 0.13
N ILE A 128 -15.45 -4.41 0.94
CA ILE A 128 -15.33 -4.35 2.40
C ILE A 128 -13.95 -4.83 2.85
N SER A 129 -13.47 -5.96 2.33
CA SER A 129 -12.17 -6.51 2.71
C SER A 129 -11.04 -5.54 2.41
N ALA A 130 -11.04 -4.92 1.22
CA ALA A 130 -10.07 -3.90 0.84
C ALA A 130 -10.12 -2.69 1.79
N ARG A 131 -11.32 -2.21 2.13
CA ARG A 131 -11.50 -1.11 3.09
C ARG A 131 -11.01 -1.48 4.49
N ILE A 132 -11.29 -2.68 4.99
CA ILE A 132 -10.83 -3.14 6.31
C ILE A 132 -9.31 -3.17 6.34
N VAL A 133 -8.66 -3.73 5.31
CA VAL A 133 -7.20 -3.76 5.21
C VAL A 133 -6.63 -2.34 5.21
N LEU A 134 -7.20 -1.41 4.44
CA LEU A 134 -6.77 -0.01 4.45
C LEU A 134 -6.94 0.65 5.82
N VAL A 135 -8.06 0.44 6.51
CA VAL A 135 -8.28 0.97 7.86
C VAL A 135 -7.22 0.45 8.81
N ILE A 136 -6.91 -0.84 8.78
CA ILE A 136 -5.88 -1.44 9.63
C ILE A 136 -4.52 -0.78 9.35
N ILE A 137 -4.13 -0.67 8.07
CA ILE A 137 -2.85 -0.05 7.69
C ILE A 137 -2.78 1.40 8.20
N VAL A 138 -3.80 2.22 7.91
CA VAL A 138 -3.84 3.63 8.30
C VAL A 138 -3.79 3.80 9.82
N VAL A 139 -4.52 2.96 10.57
CA VAL A 139 -4.54 3.01 12.03
C VAL A 139 -3.20 2.57 12.62
N VAL A 140 -2.65 1.45 12.17
CA VAL A 140 -1.36 0.93 12.67
C VAL A 140 -0.24 1.94 12.40
N GLU A 141 -0.11 2.40 11.16
CA GLU A 141 0.91 3.39 10.79
C GLU A 141 0.67 4.74 11.51
N GLY A 142 -0.59 5.15 11.66
CA GLY A 142 -0.95 6.36 12.41
C GLY A 142 -0.52 6.30 13.87
N ILE A 143 -0.73 5.16 14.54
CA ILE A 143 -0.29 4.94 15.93
C ILE A 143 1.24 5.04 16.03
N GLU A 144 1.97 4.43 15.08
CA GLU A 144 3.44 4.49 15.08
C GLU A 144 3.96 5.93 14.95
N ILE A 145 3.33 6.77 14.13
CA ILE A 145 3.70 8.19 13.99
C ILE A 145 3.45 8.94 15.30
N ILE A 146 2.27 8.76 15.91
CA ILE A 146 1.91 9.42 17.17
C ILE A 146 2.92 9.05 18.27
N GLN A 147 3.29 7.78 18.37
CA GLN A 147 4.27 7.31 19.34
C GLN A 147 5.70 7.78 19.03
N ALA A 148 6.04 8.00 17.76
CA ALA A 148 7.36 8.46 17.36
C ALA A 148 7.63 9.91 17.76
N ILE A 149 6.61 10.78 17.75
CA ILE A 149 6.75 12.22 18.01
C ILE A 149 7.34 12.55 19.40
N PRO A 150 6.83 12.03 20.53
CA PRO A 150 7.38 12.31 21.86
C PRO A 150 8.85 11.91 22.01
N HIS A 151 9.26 10.83 21.35
CA HIS A 151 10.62 10.31 21.40
C HIS A 151 11.62 11.12 20.57
N MET A 152 11.14 12.03 19.72
CA MET A 152 11.96 12.92 18.90
C MET A 152 12.16 14.30 19.55
N LEU A 153 11.39 14.64 20.59
CA LEU A 153 11.57 15.88 21.33
C LEU A 153 12.85 15.83 22.19
N PRO A 154 13.68 16.89 22.18
CA PRO A 154 14.88 16.93 22.99
C PRO A 154 14.52 16.87 24.48
N LYS A 155 15.12 15.91 25.20
CA LYS A 155 14.95 15.81 26.66
C LYS A 155 15.59 17.05 27.32
N LYS A 156 14.79 17.78 28.09
CA LYS A 156 15.27 18.91 28.91
C LYS A 156 16.34 18.38 29.88
N LYS A 157 17.58 18.86 29.78
CA LYS A 157 18.63 18.53 30.75
C LYS A 157 18.21 19.06 32.11
N ILE A 158 17.94 18.17 33.06
CA ILE A 158 17.73 18.55 34.45
C ILE A 158 19.12 18.82 35.02
N THR A 159 19.52 20.09 35.09
CA THR A 159 20.77 20.48 35.74
C THR A 159 20.63 20.12 37.22
N PRO A 160 21.56 19.33 37.80
CA PRO A 160 21.54 19.08 39.23
C PRO A 160 21.75 20.41 39.94
N ILE A 161 20.83 20.76 40.85
CA ILE A 161 21.02 21.88 41.76
C ILE A 161 22.21 21.49 42.63
N ALA A 162 23.37 22.11 42.36
CA ALA A 162 24.54 21.97 43.20
C ALA A 162 24.16 22.44 44.60
N GLY A 163 24.10 21.49 45.53
CA GLY A 163 23.86 21.77 46.94
C GLY A 163 24.92 22.73 47.47
N LYS A 164 24.47 23.79 48.14
CA LYS A 164 25.26 24.55 49.09
C LYS A 164 25.09 23.94 50.47
#